data_AF-A0A0F9LMJ7-F1
#
_entry.id   AF-A0A0F9LMJ7-F1
#
_cell.length_a   1.000
_cell.length_b   1.000
_cell.length_c   1.000
_cell.angle_alpha   90.00
_cell.angle_beta   90.00
_cell.angle_gamma   90.00
#
_symmetry.space_group_name_H-M   'P 1'
#
loop_
_entity.id
_entity.type
_entity.pdbx_description
1 polymer ?
#
loop_
_entity_poly.entity_id
_entity_poly.type
_entity_poly.pdbx_seq_one_letter_code
_entity_poly.pdbx_strand_id
1 'polypeptide(L)'
;MPCYVGEKIAICTGSNRRFIARYRWYGCRRYQIVSEHRSYRVAVKAMAKAFAKPNHSMIKRADVIMTADYYDPVQLCELVRK
;
A
#
# COMPACT_ATOMS: atom_id res chain seq x y z
N MET A 1 -1.46 -18.95 19.27
CA MET A 1 -1.57 -19.05 17.80
C MET A 1 -0.16 -18.97 17.23
N PRO A 2 0.38 -20.03 16.61
CA PRO A 2 1.76 -20.02 16.17
C PRO A 2 1.92 -19.20 14.89
N CYS A 3 2.94 -18.36 14.89
CA CYS A 3 3.42 -17.59 13.76
C CYS A 3 4.15 -18.57 12.81
N TYR A 4 3.66 -18.74 11.59
CA TYR A 4 4.30 -19.63 10.61
C TYR A 4 5.67 -19.08 10.20
N VAL A 5 6.71 -19.90 10.39
CA VAL A 5 8.05 -19.73 9.83
C VAL A 5 8.14 -20.61 8.59
N GLY A 6 8.42 -19.99 7.44
CA GLY A 6 8.67 -20.68 6.19
C GLY A 6 9.66 -19.86 5.38
N GLU A 7 10.95 -20.11 5.59
CA GLU A 7 12.02 -19.58 4.75
C GLU A 7 12.02 -20.32 3.40
N LYS A 8 11.89 -19.55 2.32
CA LYS A 8 12.46 -19.87 1.00
C LYS A 8 13.17 -18.63 0.49
N ILE A 9 14.50 -18.65 0.51
CA ILE A 9 15.34 -17.64 -0.11
C ILE A 9 15.22 -17.83 -1.62
N ALA A 10 14.46 -16.95 -2.29
CA ALA A 10 14.42 -16.86 -3.74
C ALA A 10 15.35 -15.72 -4.17
N ILE A 11 16.48 -16.06 -4.77
CA ILE A 11 17.38 -15.10 -5.42
C ILE A 11 16.63 -14.49 -6.62
N CYS A 12 16.27 -13.21 -6.49
CA CYS A 12 16.01 -12.22 -7.54
C CYS A 12 15.36 -12.73 -8.85
N THR A 13 14.21 -13.40 -8.77
CA THR A 13 13.44 -13.79 -9.96
C THR A 13 12.33 -12.78 -10.25
N GLY A 14 12.67 -11.84 -11.14
CA GLY A 14 11.74 -10.89 -11.79
C GLY A 14 11.62 -9.57 -11.04
N SER A 15 11.76 -8.45 -11.76
CA SER A 15 11.46 -7.11 -11.24
C SER A 15 9.97 -7.04 -10.86
N ASN A 16 9.60 -7.51 -9.68
CA ASN A 16 8.24 -7.54 -9.16
C ASN A 16 7.89 -6.16 -8.62
N ARG A 17 7.97 -5.15 -9.49
CA ARG A 17 7.46 -3.81 -9.20
C ARG A 17 5.98 -3.93 -8.86
N ARG A 18 5.66 -3.81 -7.58
CA ARG A 18 4.29 -3.75 -7.08
C ARG A 18 4.03 -2.37 -6.52
N PHE A 19 2.82 -1.92 -6.74
CA PHE A 19 2.29 -0.67 -6.23
C PHE A 19 1.30 -1.02 -5.13
N ILE A 20 1.65 -0.62 -3.91
CA ILE A 20 0.85 -0.85 -2.72
C ILE A 20 0.13 0.45 -2.41
N ALA A 21 -1.20 0.42 -2.51
CA ALA A 21 -2.05 1.50 -2.03
C ALA A 21 -2.42 1.21 -0.57
N ARG A 22 -2.10 2.13 0.33
CA ARG A 22 -2.33 1.96 1.78
C ARG A 22 -2.81 3.26 2.41
N TYR A 23 -3.54 3.14 3.51
CA TYR A 23 -4.09 4.29 4.22
C TYR A 23 -4.10 4.05 5.72
N ARG A 24 -4.21 5.14 6.47
CA ARG A 24 -4.18 5.16 7.92
C ARG A 24 -5.38 5.95 8.43
N TRP A 25 -6.10 5.33 9.36
CA TRP A 25 -7.24 5.94 10.03
C TRP A 25 -6.79 6.86 11.18
N TYR A 26 -7.64 7.80 11.57
CA TYR A 26 -7.48 8.51 12.84
C TYR A 26 -7.51 7.51 14.01
N GLY A 27 -6.63 7.70 15.00
CA GLY A 27 -6.48 6.79 16.14
C GLY A 27 -5.64 5.52 15.88
N CYS A 28 -5.47 5.09 14.62
CA CYS A 28 -4.62 3.96 14.30
C CYS A 28 -3.16 4.38 14.09
N ARG A 29 -2.20 3.54 14.50
CA ARG A 29 -0.77 3.70 14.18
C ARG A 29 -0.34 2.97 12.91
N ARG A 30 -1.01 1.87 12.57
CA ARG A 30 -0.69 1.00 11.43
C ARG A 30 -1.42 1.44 10.17
N TYR A 31 -0.79 1.25 9.02
CA TYR A 31 -1.43 1.37 7.72
C TYR A 31 -2.21 0.11 7.39
N GLN A 32 -3.39 0.28 6.79
CA GLN A 32 -4.15 -0.79 6.16
C GLN A 32 -3.87 -0.77 4.65
N ILE A 33 -3.64 -1.96 4.09
CA ILE A 33 -3.44 -2.15 2.65
C ILE A 33 -4.81 -2.18 1.98
N VAL A 34 -5.02 -1.34 0.97
CA VAL A 34 -6.24 -1.36 0.13
C VAL A 34 -6.06 -2.34 -1.01
N SER A 35 -4.91 -2.28 -1.67
CA SER A 35 -4.66 -3.08 -2.86
C SER A 35 -3.18 -3.15 -3.19
N GLU A 36 -2.78 -4.25 -3.81
CA GLU A 36 -1.47 -4.44 -4.42
C GLU A 36 -1.63 -4.73 -5.91
N HIS A 37 -0.99 -3.94 -6.75
CA HIS A 37 -1.09 -4.09 -8.20
C HIS A 37 0.27 -3.92 -8.87
N ARG A 38 0.48 -4.56 -10.03
CA ARG A 38 1.67 -4.31 -10.87
C ARG A 38 1.63 -2.97 -11.62
N SER A 39 0.49 -2.28 -11.60
CA SER A 39 0.29 -1.01 -12.31
C SER A 39 -0.07 0.11 -11.34
N TYR A 40 0.68 1.21 -11.44
CA TYR A 40 0.45 2.43 -10.65
C TYR A 40 -0.97 2.97 -10.82
N ARG A 41 -1.45 3.08 -12.07
CA ARG A 41 -2.79 3.61 -12.38
C ARG A 41 -3.89 2.81 -11.69
N VAL A 42 -3.74 1.49 -11.59
CA VAL A 42 -4.73 0.62 -10.94
C VAL A 42 -4.70 0.81 -9.42
N ALA A 43 -3.50 0.90 -8.82
CA ALA A 43 -3.35 1.19 -7.39
C ALA A 43 -3.94 2.56 -7.00
N VAL A 44 -3.71 3.61 -7.80
CA VAL A 44 -4.31 4.94 -7.58
C VAL A 44 -5.83 4.89 -7.70
N LYS A 45 -6.37 4.20 -8.73
CA LYS A 45 -7.83 4.03 -8.86
C LYS A 45 -8.43 3.28 -7.67
N ALA A 46 -7.76 2.25 -7.16
CA ALA A 46 -8.21 1.51 -5.97
C ALA A 46 -8.21 2.41 -4.73
N MET A 47 -7.17 3.23 -4.56
CA MET A 47 -7.10 4.25 -3.51
C MET A 47 -8.25 5.25 -3.62
N ALA A 48 -8.47 5.83 -4.81
CA ALA A 48 -9.57 6.77 -5.05
C ALA A 48 -10.95 6.15 -4.75
N LYS A 49 -11.17 4.88 -5.13
CA LYS A 49 -12.39 4.14 -4.77
C LYS A 49 -12.54 3.98 -3.25
N ALA A 50 -11.45 3.78 -2.50
CA ALA A 50 -11.50 3.72 -1.05
C ALA A 50 -11.89 5.08 -0.43
N PHE A 51 -11.41 6.19 -0.99
CA PHE A 51 -11.81 7.54 -0.59
C PHE A 51 -13.23 7.93 -1.00
N ALA A 52 -13.79 7.32 -2.04
CA ALA A 52 -15.18 7.57 -2.43
C ALA A 52 -16.20 6.88 -1.50
N LYS A 53 -15.77 5.97 -0.62
CA LYS A 53 -16.66 5.27 0.32
C LYS A 53 -17.17 6.23 1.42
N PRO A 54 -18.37 5.98 1.99
CA PRO A 54 -18.95 6.85 3.01
C PRO A 54 -18.07 7.02 4.27
N ASN A 55 -17.21 6.05 4.57
CA ASN A 55 -16.33 6.07 5.74
C ASN A 55 -14.99 6.79 5.50
N HIS A 56 -14.80 7.44 4.35
CA HIS A 56 -13.52 8.07 4.02
C HIS A 56 -13.13 9.22 4.96
N SER A 57 -14.10 9.82 5.66
CA SER A 57 -13.85 10.89 6.63
C SER A 57 -12.93 10.45 7.76
N MET A 58 -12.86 9.15 8.06
CA MET A 58 -11.97 8.63 9.11
C MET A 58 -10.53 8.39 8.63
N ILE A 59 -10.24 8.59 7.34
CA ILE A 59 -8.91 8.44 6.77
C ILE A 59 -8.09 9.70 7.07
N LYS A 60 -6.99 9.52 7.81
CA LYS A 60 -6.05 10.59 8.17
C LYS A 60 -5.00 10.82 7.08
N ARG A 61 -4.46 9.74 6.54
CA ARG A 61 -3.39 9.76 5.53
C ARG A 61 -3.53 8.58 4.60
N ALA A 62 -3.18 8.75 3.32
CA ALA A 62 -3.03 7.64 2.40
C ALA A 62 -1.84 7.83 1.47
N ASP A 63 -1.20 6.71 1.15
CA ASP A 63 0.02 6.65 0.36
C ASP A 63 -0.11 5.58 -0.72
N VAL A 64 0.44 5.86 -1.90
CA VAL A 64 0.73 4.83 -2.91
C VAL A 64 2.24 4.69 -3.02
N ILE A 65 2.71 3.45 -2.82
CA ILE A 65 4.13 3.14 -2.73
C ILE A 65 4.50 2.14 -3.81
N MET A 66 5.65 2.33 -4.44
CA MET A 66 6.25 1.32 -5.30
C MET A 66 7.25 0.49 -4.49
N THR A 67 7.02 -0.80 -4.40
CA THR A 67 7.99 -1.78 -3.91
C THR A 67 8.66 -2.43 -5.10
N ALA A 68 9.98 -2.36 -5.18
CA ALA A 68 10.81 -3.03 -6.16
C ALA A 68 11.86 -3.88 -5.42
N ASP A 69 12.40 -4.91 -6.08
CA ASP A 69 13.34 -5.85 -5.45
C ASP A 69 14.67 -5.22 -5.03
N TYR A 70 14.95 -4.00 -5.49
CA TYR A 70 16.05 -3.17 -5.05
C TYR A 70 15.52 -1.81 -4.62
N TYR A 71 15.89 -1.42 -3.40
CA TYR A 71 15.60 -0.16 -2.72
C TYR A 71 14.25 0.01 -2.05
N ASP A 72 14.34 0.80 -0.97
CA ASP A 72 13.27 1.25 -0.11
C ASP A 72 12.00 1.65 -0.87
N PRO A 73 10.83 1.44 -0.24
CA PRO A 73 9.56 1.85 -0.80
C PRO A 73 9.57 3.34 -1.21
N VAL A 74 9.43 3.61 -2.52
CA VAL A 74 9.30 4.99 -3.01
C VAL A 74 7.84 5.43 -2.86
N GLN A 75 7.59 6.44 -2.04
CA GLN A 75 6.28 7.06 -1.90
C GLN A 75 6.01 7.94 -3.14
N LEU A 76 4.95 7.62 -3.89
CA LEU A 76 4.62 8.29 -5.15
C LEU A 76 3.55 9.37 -4.99
N CYS A 77 2.65 9.20 -4.03
CA CYS A 77 1.56 10.13 -3.78
C CYS A 77 1.20 10.09 -2.30
N GLU A 78 0.97 11.27 -1.71
CA GLU A 78 0.43 11.44 -0.36
C GLU A 78 -0.89 12.19 -0.44
N LEU A 79 -1.93 11.63 0.16
CA LEU A 79 -3.22 12.28 0.33
C LEU A 79 -3.40 12.62 1.81
N VAL A 80 -3.43 13.92 2.10
CA VAL A 80 -3.62 14.47 3.44
C VAL A 80 -4.96 15.20 3.47
N ARG A 81 -5.77 14.91 4.48
CA ARG A 81 -6.98 15.67 4.78
C ARG A 81 -6.55 17.03 5.36
N LYS A 82 -6.85 18.13 4.66
CA LYS A 82 -6.73 19.50 5.18
C LYS A 82 -7.93 19.85 6.06
#